data_AF-A0A358MB18-F1
#
_entry.id   AF-A0A358MB18-F1
#
_cell.length_a   1.000
_cell.length_b   1.000
_cell.length_c   1.000
_cell.angle_alpha   90.00
_cell.angle_beta   90.00
_cell.angle_gamma   90.00
#
_symmetry.space_group_name_H-M   'P 1'
#
loop_
_entity.id
_entity.type
_entity.pdbx_description
1 polymer ?
#
loop_
_entity_poly.entity_id
_entity_poly.type
_entity_poly.pdbx_seq_one_letter_code
_entity_poly.pdbx_strand_id
1 'polypeptide(L)'
;MADFTRQNNFRLTISYHTQGNVIYWKYLDYQPENSYEIGRRMADASGYALELTPSASGYAGYKDWFIQEWNRPGYTVECGSGVNPLPVSQFDEIYAANEPIMTIGAVESFV
;
A
#
# COMPACT_ATOMS: atom_id res chain seq x y z
N MET A 1 -11.03 6.30 11.13
CA MET A 1 -10.16 5.16 10.75
C MET A 1 -9.87 4.20 11.89
N ALA A 2 -9.33 4.65 13.03
CA ALA A 2 -8.91 3.74 14.09
C ALA A 2 -10.05 2.87 14.66
N ASP A 3 -11.16 3.47 15.09
CA ASP A 3 -12.28 2.70 15.68
C ASP A 3 -12.96 1.79 14.66
N PHE A 4 -13.13 2.26 13.43
CA PHE A 4 -13.63 1.42 12.33
C PHE A 4 -12.71 0.23 12.07
N THR A 5 -11.39 0.41 12.10
CA THR A 5 -10.43 -0.69 11.95
C THR A 5 -10.53 -1.67 13.11
N ARG A 6 -10.65 -1.20 14.36
CA ARG A 6 -10.81 -2.06 15.54
C ARG A 6 -12.11 -2.85 15.55
N GLN A 7 -13.18 -2.28 15.00
CA GLN A 7 -14.50 -2.92 14.92
C GLN A 7 -14.60 -3.96 13.80
N ASN A 8 -13.58 -4.07 12.95
CA ASN A 8 -13.56 -4.97 11.80
C ASN A 8 -12.32 -5.87 11.82
N ASN A 9 -12.39 -7.02 11.17
CA ASN A 9 -11.28 -7.98 11.11
C ASN A 9 -10.54 -7.91 9.77
N PHE A 10 -10.06 -6.72 9.39
CA PHE A 10 -9.35 -6.54 8.11
C PHE A 10 -8.13 -7.43 8.01
N ARG A 11 -8.03 -8.17 6.91
CA ARG A 11 -6.92 -9.09 6.62
C ARG A 11 -5.72 -8.38 6.01
N LEU A 12 -5.98 -7.30 5.29
CA LEU A 12 -5.00 -6.47 4.58
C LEU A 12 -5.52 -5.03 4.50
N THR A 13 -4.61 -4.05 4.41
CA THR A 13 -4.98 -2.64 4.13
C THR A 13 -4.14 -2.02 3.02
N ILE A 14 -4.74 -1.10 2.25
CA ILE A 14 -4.06 -0.31 1.22
C ILE A 14 -4.39 1.17 1.47
N SER A 15 -3.36 2.00 1.60
CA SER A 15 -3.46 3.45 1.79
C SER A 15 -2.94 4.15 0.54
N TYR A 16 -3.84 4.81 -0.19
CA TYR A 16 -3.46 5.54 -1.41
C TYR A 16 -2.96 6.95 -1.09
N HIS A 17 -1.83 7.29 -1.68
CA HIS A 17 -1.16 8.59 -1.61
C HIS A 17 -0.67 8.98 -3.01
N THR A 18 -0.12 10.18 -3.14
CA THR A 18 0.65 10.61 -4.31
C THR A 18 1.90 11.30 -3.79
N GLN A 19 3.08 11.06 -4.35
CA GLN A 19 3.38 10.57 -5.70
C GLN A 19 4.69 9.78 -5.69
N GLY A 20 4.93 8.95 -6.70
CA GLY A 20 6.21 8.27 -6.86
C GLY A 20 6.16 6.99 -7.70
N ASN A 21 4.98 6.43 -7.96
CA ASN A 21 4.81 5.08 -8.51
C ASN A 21 5.53 4.03 -7.64
N VAL A 22 5.30 4.09 -6.32
CA VAL A 22 5.97 3.24 -5.32
C VAL A 22 4.94 2.57 -4.41
N ILE A 23 5.24 1.34 -3.99
CA ILE A 23 4.51 0.57 -2.99
C ILE A 23 5.42 0.34 -1.79
N TYR A 24 5.03 0.86 -0.63
CA TYR A 24 5.70 0.58 0.65
C TYR A 24 4.94 -0.49 1.43
N TRP A 25 5.62 -1.57 1.82
CA TRP A 25 5.00 -2.80 2.35
C TRP A 25 5.40 -3.17 3.79
N LYS A 26 6.42 -2.49 4.35
CA LYS A 26 7.04 -2.84 5.64
C LYS A 26 6.95 -1.68 6.65
N TYR A 27 6.96 -2.00 7.94
CA TYR A 27 7.19 -1.05 9.03
C TYR A 27 8.29 -1.55 9.97
N LEU A 28 9.39 -0.78 10.11
CA LEU A 28 10.56 -1.15 10.92
C LEU A 28 11.00 -2.61 10.68
N ASP A 29 11.00 -3.44 11.74
CA ASP A 29 11.36 -4.85 11.70
C ASP A 29 10.14 -5.78 11.54
N TYR A 30 8.93 -5.24 11.50
CA TYR A 30 7.72 -6.02 11.26
C TYR A 30 7.69 -6.51 9.81
N GLN A 31 7.60 -7.83 9.65
CA GLN A 31 7.41 -8.51 8.37
C GLN A 31 6.20 -9.42 8.51
N PRO A 32 4.98 -8.88 8.37
CA PRO A 32 3.78 -9.70 8.37
C PRO A 32 3.91 -10.83 7.36
N GLU A 33 3.35 -11.99 7.69
CA GLU A 33 3.37 -13.15 6.80
C GLU A 33 2.83 -12.79 5.42
N ASN A 34 3.51 -13.27 4.37
CA ASN A 34 3.20 -13.03 2.95
C ASN A 34 3.21 -11.56 2.48
N SER A 35 3.46 -10.57 3.36
CA SER A 35 3.39 -9.14 3.00
C SER A 35 4.31 -8.75 1.84
N TYR A 36 5.54 -9.25 1.82
CA TYR A 36 6.49 -9.00 0.73
C TYR A 36 6.01 -9.61 -0.58
N GLU A 37 5.57 -10.88 -0.56
CA GLU A 37 5.17 -11.60 -1.76
C GLU A 37 3.90 -11.01 -2.38
N ILE A 38 2.92 -10.64 -1.56
CA ILE A 38 1.74 -9.89 -1.99
C ILE A 38 2.15 -8.55 -2.60
N GLY A 39 3.03 -7.79 -1.93
CA GLY A 39 3.53 -6.51 -2.43
C GLY A 39 4.28 -6.64 -3.75
N ARG A 40 5.05 -7.72 -3.92
CA ARG A 40 5.78 -8.03 -5.16
C ARG A 40 4.82 -8.29 -6.30
N ARG A 41 3.76 -9.06 -6.07
CA ARG A 41 2.71 -9.29 -7.08
C ARG A 41 1.99 -8.00 -7.45
N MET A 42 1.73 -7.12 -6.49
CA MET A 42 1.16 -5.79 -6.76
C MET A 42 2.09 -4.95 -7.64
N ALA A 43 3.38 -4.90 -7.32
CA ALA A 43 4.41 -4.19 -8.08
C ALA A 43 4.57 -4.74 -9.51
N ASP A 44 4.67 -6.06 -9.65
CA ASP A 44 4.80 -6.73 -10.95
C ASP A 44 3.60 -6.43 -11.87
N ALA A 45 2.39 -6.31 -11.29
CA ALA A 45 1.17 -6.08 -12.05
C ALA A 45 0.91 -4.60 -12.38
N SER A 46 1.37 -3.66 -11.55
CA SER A 46 1.15 -2.23 -11.74
C SER A 46 2.32 -1.51 -12.43
N GLY A 47 3.52 -2.11 -12.42
CA GLY A 47 4.76 -1.47 -12.82
C GLY A 47 5.34 -0.52 -11.77
N TYR A 48 4.77 -0.44 -10.57
CA TYR A 48 5.29 0.39 -9.48
C TYR A 48 6.46 -0.30 -8.78
N ALA A 49 7.40 0.47 -8.24
CA ALA A 49 8.50 -0.09 -7.47
C ALA A 49 8.02 -0.58 -6.09
N LEU A 50 8.47 -1.75 -5.65
CA LEU A 50 8.27 -2.22 -4.28
C LEU A 50 9.45 -1.80 -3.40
N GLU A 51 9.22 -0.91 -2.44
CA GLU A 51 10.29 -0.30 -1.65
C GLU A 51 10.06 -0.41 -0.14
N LEU A 52 11.13 -0.17 0.62
CA LEU A 52 11.03 0.07 2.05
C LEU A 52 10.64 1.53 2.29
N THR A 53 9.79 1.76 3.29
CA THR A 53 9.43 3.12 3.69
C THR A 53 10.70 3.89 4.11
N PRO A 54 11.02 5.05 3.50
CA PRO A 54 12.17 5.85 3.91
C PRO A 54 12.03 6.25 5.38
N SER A 55 13.15 6.31 6.12
CA SER A 55 13.14 6.71 7.53
C SER A 55 12.55 8.11 7.72
N ALA A 56 12.77 9.03 6.78
CA ALA A 56 12.18 10.38 6.83
C ALA A 56 10.65 10.42 6.68
N SER A 57 10.03 9.32 6.22
CA SER A 57 8.61 9.22 5.87
C SER A 57 7.88 8.13 6.66
N GLY A 58 8.60 7.40 7.54
CA GLY A 58 8.18 6.11 8.08
C GLY A 58 7.65 6.13 9.52
N TYR A 59 7.06 7.22 9.99
CA TYR A 59 6.59 7.32 11.36
C TYR A 59 5.14 7.82 11.44
N ALA A 60 4.28 6.99 12.02
CA ALA A 60 2.88 7.25 12.38
C ALA A 60 1.85 7.28 11.22
N GLY A 61 2.12 6.63 10.08
CA GLY A 61 1.11 6.42 9.04
C GLY A 61 0.08 5.35 9.43
N TYR A 62 -1.09 5.34 8.75
CA TYR A 62 -2.12 4.31 8.98
C TYR A 62 -1.59 2.88 8.74
N LYS A 63 -0.83 2.68 7.65
CA LYS A 63 -0.12 1.43 7.36
C LYS A 63 0.71 0.96 8.57
N ASP A 64 1.52 1.86 9.12
CA ASP A 64 2.46 1.53 10.19
C ASP A 64 1.73 1.10 11.45
N TRP A 65 0.70 1.86 11.84
CA TRP A 65 -0.16 1.51 12.96
C TRP A 65 -0.87 0.16 12.74
N PHE A 66 -1.37 -0.10 11.53
CA PHE A 66 -2.04 -1.35 11.21
C PHE A 66 -1.08 -2.56 11.29
N ILE A 67 0.10 -2.43 10.70
CA ILE A 67 1.15 -3.46 10.76
C ILE A 67 1.59 -3.69 12.21
N GLN A 68 1.80 -2.64 12.99
CA GLN A 68 2.26 -2.76 14.37
C GLN A 68 1.22 -3.45 15.27
N GLU A 69 -0.05 -3.03 15.17
CA GLU A 69 -1.11 -3.49 16.07
C GLU A 69 -1.59 -4.91 15.73
N TRP A 70 -1.71 -5.24 14.43
CA TRP A 70 -2.26 -6.52 14.00
C TRP A 70 -1.24 -7.49 13.40
N ASN A 71 -0.03 -7.03 13.09
CA ASN A 71 1.00 -7.80 12.37
C ASN A 71 0.45 -8.46 11.09
N ARG A 72 -0.29 -7.68 10.29
CA ARG A 72 -0.94 -8.09 9.04
C ARG A 72 -0.46 -7.24 7.86
N PRO A 73 -0.57 -7.73 6.61
CA PRO A 73 -0.18 -6.98 5.42
C PRO A 73 -0.83 -5.59 5.35
N GLY A 74 0.01 -4.57 5.15
CA GLY A 74 -0.42 -3.18 4.98
C GLY A 74 0.45 -2.47 3.97
N TYR A 75 -0.16 -1.68 3.09
CA TYR A 75 0.53 -1.04 1.98
C TYR A 75 0.24 0.45 1.93
N THR A 76 1.26 1.22 1.56
CA THR A 76 1.11 2.58 1.07
C THR A 76 1.41 2.55 -0.42
N VAL A 77 0.51 3.07 -1.24
CA VAL A 77 0.67 3.13 -2.70
C VAL A 77 0.73 4.59 -3.12
N GLU A 78 1.92 5.04 -3.50
CA GLU A 78 2.22 6.39 -3.97
C GLU A 78 1.97 6.45 -5.49
N CYS A 79 0.82 6.98 -5.90
CA CYS A 79 0.38 6.96 -7.29
C CYS A 79 0.90 8.14 -8.11
N GLY A 80 1.15 7.89 -9.39
CA GLY A 80 1.52 8.93 -10.35
C GLY A 80 2.90 9.54 -10.10
N SER A 81 3.27 10.51 -10.92
CA SER A 81 4.59 11.13 -10.90
C SER A 81 4.54 12.64 -11.18
N GLY A 82 5.53 13.38 -10.66
CA GLY A 82 5.65 14.82 -10.91
C GLY A 82 5.67 15.64 -9.62
N VAL A 83 4.86 16.69 -9.55
CA VAL A 83 4.71 17.55 -8.37
C VAL A 83 3.24 17.66 -8.04
N ASN A 84 2.90 17.42 -6.77
CA ASN A 84 1.53 17.57 -6.29
C ASN A 84 1.06 19.04 -6.36
N PRO A 85 -0.22 19.29 -6.72
CA PRO A 85 -1.23 18.29 -7.09
C PRO A 85 -0.96 17.72 -8.49
N LEU A 86 -1.10 16.39 -8.62
CA LEU A 86 -0.94 15.73 -9.92
C LEU A 86 -2.01 16.20 -10.92
N PRO A 87 -1.65 16.37 -12.20
CA PRO A 87 -2.61 16.75 -13.24
C PRO A 87 -3.60 15.61 -13.50
N VAL A 88 -4.89 15.96 -13.68
CA VAL A 88 -5.97 14.99 -13.96
C VAL A 88 -5.72 14.15 -15.22
N SER A 89 -4.86 14.62 -16.13
CA SER A 89 -4.44 13.86 -17.31
C SER A 89 -3.71 12.55 -16.98
N GLN A 90 -3.19 12.38 -15.76
CA GLN A 90 -2.61 11.12 -15.29
C GLN A 90 -3.66 10.12 -14.79
N PHE A 91 -4.94 10.51 -14.66
CA PHE A 91 -5.96 9.68 -14.02
C PHE A 91 -6.11 8.31 -14.68
N ASP A 92 -6.20 8.25 -16.00
CA ASP A 92 -6.39 6.97 -16.72
C ASP A 92 -5.21 6.02 -16.52
N GLU A 93 -3.98 6.54 -16.56
CA GLU A 93 -2.76 5.76 -16.32
C GLU A 93 -2.67 5.28 -14.86
N ILE A 94 -2.96 6.18 -13.91
CA ILE A 94 -3.00 5.84 -12.48
C ILE A 94 -4.06 4.75 -12.24
N TYR A 95 -5.26 4.91 -12.77
CA TYR A 95 -6.34 3.94 -12.58
C TYR A 95 -5.97 2.57 -13.14
N ALA A 96 -5.46 2.52 -14.37
CA ALA A 96 -5.04 1.29 -15.02
C ALA A 96 -3.93 0.56 -14.23
N ALA A 97 -2.97 1.29 -13.66
CA ALA A 97 -1.93 0.71 -12.81
C ALA A 97 -2.47 0.19 -11.46
N ASN A 98 -3.51 0.82 -10.90
CA ASN A 98 -4.02 0.50 -9.57
C ASN A 98 -5.16 -0.53 -9.54
N GLU A 99 -5.88 -0.72 -10.65
CA GLU A 99 -6.88 -1.79 -10.79
C GLU A 99 -6.33 -3.19 -10.39
N PRO A 100 -5.16 -3.65 -10.89
CA PRO A 100 -4.62 -4.94 -10.47
C PRO A 100 -4.17 -4.95 -8.99
N ILE A 101 -3.69 -3.83 -8.44
CA ILE A 101 -3.30 -3.72 -7.02
C ILE A 101 -4.52 -4.00 -6.12
N MET A 102 -5.66 -3.37 -6.43
CA MET A 102 -6.92 -3.59 -5.69
C MET A 102 -7.39 -5.03 -5.81
N THR A 103 -7.31 -5.60 -7.01
CA THR A 103 -7.73 -6.98 -7.28
C THR A 103 -6.89 -7.99 -6.50
N ILE A 104 -5.56 -7.82 -6.50
CA ILE A 104 -4.64 -8.66 -5.73
C ILE A 104 -4.92 -8.50 -4.23
N GLY A 105 -5.03 -7.27 -3.72
CA GLY A 105 -5.33 -7.05 -2.30
C GLY A 105 -6.64 -7.71 -1.85
N ALA A 106 -7.67 -7.69 -2.69
CA ALA A 106 -8.93 -8.36 -2.44
C ALA A 106 -8.78 -9.89 -2.42
N VAL A 107 -8.13 -10.50 -3.42
CA VAL A 107 -7.94 -11.96 -3.50
C VAL A 107 -7.12 -12.47 -2.32
N GLU A 108 -6.03 -11.78 -1.97
CA GLU A 108 -5.14 -12.18 -0.86
C GLU A 108 -5.78 -11.97 0.52
N SER A 109 -6.93 -11.30 0.60
CA SER A 109 -7.69 -11.15 1.85
C SER A 109 -8.56 -12.37 2.19
N PHE A 110 -8.70 -13.33 1.28
CA PHE A 110 -9.49 -14.56 1.49
C PHE A 110 -8.66 -15.78 1.88
N VAL A 111 -7.33 -15.65 1.93
CA VAL A 111 -6.38 -16.69 2.34
C VAL A 111 -5.84 -16.45 3.76
#